data_AF-A0A847JMC2-F1
#
_entry.id   AF-A0A847JMC2-F1
#
_cell.length_a   1.000
_cell.length_b   1.000
_cell.length_c   1.000
_cell.angle_alpha   90.00
_cell.angle_beta   90.00
_cell.angle_gamma   90.00
#
_symmetry.space_group_name_H-M   'P 1'
#
loop_
_entity.id
_entity.type
_entity.pdbx_description
1 polymer ?
#
loop_
_entity_poly.entity_id
_entity_poly.type
_entity_poly.pdbx_seq_one_letter_code
_entity_poly.pdbx_strand_id
1 'polypeptide(L)'
;MFLGKLYDKKTGRTWLKIVEAYRLNGRPKQRMIQNLGYLDELEKIYPDPIAHFKEVAKQMTLEKKEKEQARHVQLDPNASLP
;
A
#
# COMPACT_ATOMS: atom_id res chain seq x y z
N MET A 1 -3.00 3.26 2.19
CA MET A 1 -3.05 1.86 1.69
C MET A 1 -4.04 1.05 2.54
N PHE A 2 -4.61 -0.05 2.03
CA PHE A 2 -5.52 -0.94 2.77
C PHE A 2 -5.31 -2.41 2.42
N LEU A 3 -5.73 -3.30 3.32
CA LEU A 3 -5.68 -4.75 3.12
C LEU A 3 -6.89 -5.21 2.32
N GLY A 4 -6.65 -5.72 1.12
CA GLY A 4 -7.62 -6.44 0.31
C GLY A 4 -7.63 -7.92 0.70
N LYS A 5 -8.81 -8.44 0.99
CA LYS A 5 -9.06 -9.88 1.17
C LYS A 5 -9.83 -10.41 -0.03
N LEU A 6 -9.33 -11.47 -0.63
CA LEU A 6 -10.03 -12.21 -1.68
C LEU A 6 -10.29 -13.61 -1.17
N TYR A 7 -11.55 -13.93 -0.95
CA TYR A 7 -11.95 -15.27 -0.54
C TYR A 7 -12.26 -16.10 -1.77
N ASP A 8 -11.48 -17.16 -1.98
CA ASP A 8 -11.67 -18.06 -3.10
C ASP A 8 -12.54 -19.25 -2.68
N LYS A 9 -13.82 -19.19 -3.05
CA LYS A 9 -14.82 -20.22 -2.69
C LYS A 9 -14.49 -21.61 -3.25
N LYS A 10 -13.69 -21.70 -4.32
CA LYS A 10 -13.36 -22.98 -4.97
C LYS A 10 -12.28 -23.74 -4.21
N THR A 11 -11.29 -23.03 -3.66
CA THR A 11 -10.19 -23.64 -2.90
C THR A 11 -10.36 -23.53 -1.39
N GLY A 12 -11.32 -22.72 -0.93
CA GLY A 12 -11.53 -22.42 0.49
C GLY A 12 -10.43 -21.52 1.07
N ARG A 13 -9.53 -21.00 0.24
CA ARG A 13 -8.38 -20.21 0.68
C ARG A 13 -8.67 -18.72 0.63
N THR A 14 -8.25 -18.00 1.66
CA THR A 14 -8.28 -16.53 1.67
C THR A 14 -6.94 -16.00 1.19
N TRP A 15 -6.94 -15.17 0.16
CA TRP A 15 -5.76 -14.47 -0.33
C TRP A 15 -5.73 -13.05 0.23
N LEU A 16 -4.61 -12.68 0.86
CA LEU A 16 -4.35 -11.32 1.33
C LEU A 16 -3.46 -10.54 0.36
N LYS A 17 -3.82 -9.28 0.12
CA LYS A 17 -3.04 -8.35 -0.69
C LYS A 17 -3.10 -6.94 -0.10
N ILE A 18 -1.99 -6.21 -0.18
CA ILE A 18 -1.95 -4.79 0.15
C ILE A 18 -2.21 -3.99 -1.12
N VAL A 19 -3.23 -3.15 -1.07
CA VAL A 19 -3.62 -2.29 -2.19
C VAL A 19 -3.58 -0.84 -1.71
N GLU A 20 -3.01 0.02 -2.54
CA GLU A 20 -3.05 1.46 -2.37
C GLU A 20 -4.13 2.05 -3.26
N ALA A 21 -5.09 2.76 -2.67
CA ALA A 21 -5.91 3.70 -3.43
C ALA A 21 -5.20 5.06 -3.45
N TYR A 22 -4.97 5.58 -4.64
CA TYR A 22 -4.38 6.91 -4.87
C TYR A 22 -5.16 7.61 -6.00
N ARG A 23 -5.13 8.94 -6.04
CA ARG A 23 -5.74 9.71 -7.12
C ARG A 23 -4.65 10.19 -8.06
N LEU A 24 -4.79 9.90 -9.34
CA LEU A 24 -3.91 10.42 -10.39
C LEU A 24 -4.77 11.21 -11.37
N ASN A 25 -4.47 12.50 -11.52
CA ASN A 25 -5.20 13.43 -12.39
C ASN A 25 -6.73 13.37 -12.18
N GLY A 26 -7.17 13.44 -10.92
CA GLY A 26 -8.60 13.42 -10.56
C GLY A 26 -9.29 12.06 -10.66
N ARG A 27 -8.63 11.01 -11.18
CA ARG A 27 -9.20 9.67 -11.28
C ARG A 27 -8.73 8.78 -10.12
N PRO A 28 -9.64 8.07 -9.42
CA PRO A 28 -9.24 7.09 -8.42
C PRO A 28 -8.56 5.92 -9.12
N LYS A 29 -7.32 5.64 -8.74
CA LYS A 29 -6.57 4.46 -9.16
C LYS A 29 -6.27 3.60 -7.94
N GLN A 30 -6.16 2.31 -8.21
CA GLN A 30 -5.72 1.33 -7.23
C GLN A 30 -4.43 0.70 -7.75
N ARG A 31 -3.39 0.71 -6.92
CA ARG A 31 -2.12 0.01 -7.20
C ARG A 31 -1.94 -1.07 -6.17
N MET A 32 -1.75 -2.30 -6.64
CA MET A 32 -1.31 -3.39 -5.77
C MET A 32 0.12 -3.10 -5.34
N ILE A 33 0.34 -3.00 -4.03
CA ILE A 33 1.66 -2.73 -3.45
C ILE A 33 2.38 -4.05 -3.22
N GLN A 34 1.70 -5.01 -2.59
CA GLN A 34 2.28 -6.29 -2.23
C GLN A 34 1.22 -7.39 -2.26
N ASN A 35 1.56 -8.54 -2.84
CA ASN A 35 0.83 -9.79 -2.60
C ASN A 35 1.37 -10.40 -1.31
N LEU A 36 0.49 -10.66 -0.35
CA LEU A 36 0.90 -11.26 0.92
C LEU A 36 0.88 -12.79 0.85
N GLY A 37 0.05 -13.33 -0.04
CA GLY A 37 -0.15 -14.76 -0.19
C GLY A 37 -1.42 -15.21 0.51
N TYR A 38 -1.45 -16.46 0.94
CA TYR A 38 -2.62 -17.02 1.61
C TYR A 38 -2.64 -16.66 3.10
N LEU A 39 -3.83 -16.32 3.59
CA LEU A 39 -4.09 -16.06 5.00
C LEU A 39 -3.61 -17.22 5.88
N ASP A 40 -3.83 -18.46 5.43
CA ASP A 40 -3.46 -19.70 6.14
C ASP A 40 -1.95 -19.82 6.41
N GLU A 41 -1.12 -19.30 5.50
CA GLU A 41 0.35 -19.26 5.68
C GLU A 41 0.74 -18.13 6.62
N LEU A 42 0.07 -16.99 6.50
CA LEU A 42 0.34 -15.80 7.29
C LEU A 42 -0.10 -15.96 8.75
N GLU A 43 -1.22 -16.64 9.01
CA GLU A 43 -1.70 -16.98 10.35
C GLU A 43 -0.76 -17.97 11.09
N LYS A 44 0.04 -18.76 10.34
CA LYS A 44 1.04 -19.65 10.94
C LYS A 44 2.30 -18.91 11.40
N ILE A 45 2.60 -17.79 10.76
CA ILE A 45 3.84 -17.03 10.98
C ILE A 45 3.57 -15.82 11.90
N TYR A 46 2.42 -15.19 11.73
CA TYR A 46 2.00 -14.02 12.47
C TYR A 46 0.67 -14.29 13.17
N PRO A 47 0.55 -13.98 14.48
CA PRO A 47 -0.70 -14.16 15.20
C PRO A 47 -1.83 -13.28 14.66
N ASP A 48 -1.50 -12.08 14.15
CA ASP A 48 -2.45 -11.15 13.52
C ASP A 48 -1.88 -10.57 12.22
N PRO A 49 -1.95 -11.30 11.09
CA PRO A 49 -1.41 -10.81 9.83
C PRO A 49 -2.15 -9.55 9.37
N ILE A 50 -3.45 -9.46 9.65
CA ILE A 50 -4.25 -8.27 9.33
C ILE A 50 -3.72 -7.03 10.07
N ALA A 51 -3.39 -7.15 11.35
CA ALA A 51 -2.86 -6.03 12.14
C ALA A 51 -1.46 -5.65 11.66
N HIS A 52 -0.58 -6.64 11.50
CA HIS A 52 0.79 -6.43 11.02
C HIS A 52 0.81 -5.70 9.67
N PHE A 53 0.04 -6.18 8.69
CA PHE A 53 -0.01 -5.53 7.37
C PHE A 53 -0.78 -4.20 7.36
N LYS A 54 -1.68 -3.97 8.31
CA LYS A 54 -2.33 -2.66 8.49
C LYS A 54 -1.34 -1.62 9.00
N GLU A 55 -0.43 -2.00 9.89
CA GLU A 55 0.67 -1.15 10.34
C GLU A 55 1.68 -0.89 9.23
N VAL A 56 2.13 -1.92 8.52
CA VAL A 56 3.00 -1.78 7.35
C VAL A 56 2.37 -0.87 6.29
N ALA A 57 1.08 -1.04 5.99
CA ALA A 57 0.33 -0.18 5.07
C ALA A 57 0.27 1.29 5.54
N LYS A 58 0.16 1.55 6.85
CA LYS A 58 0.23 2.90 7.41
C LYS A 58 1.63 3.49 7.27
N GLN A 59 2.66 2.73 7.67
CA GLN A 59 4.06 3.14 7.61
C GLN A 59 4.45 3.54 6.17
N MET A 60 4.16 2.66 5.21
CA MET A 60 4.45 2.91 3.80
C MET A 60 3.66 4.08 3.22
N THR A 61 2.43 4.33 3.69
CA THR A 61 1.65 5.51 3.28
C THR A 61 2.30 6.80 3.82
N LEU A 62 2.78 6.77 5.06
CA LEU A 62 3.45 7.91 5.69
C LEU A 62 4.76 8.23 4.97
N GLU A 63 5.62 7.24 4.77
CA GLU A 63 6.88 7.38 4.03
C GLU A 63 6.67 7.86 2.59
N LYS A 64 5.65 7.34 1.89
CA LYS A 64 5.31 7.83 0.56
C LYS A 64 4.84 9.27 0.58
N LYS A 65 4.00 9.66 1.53
CA LYS A 65 3.52 11.03 1.65
C LYS A 65 4.68 11.98 1.91
N GLU A 66 5.61 11.58 2.76
CA GLU A 66 6.83 12.34 3.06
C GLU A 66 7.76 12.44 1.85
N LYS A 67 7.99 11.33 1.11
CA LYS A 67 8.74 11.33 -0.15
C LYS A 67 8.08 12.15 -1.24
N GLU A 68 6.75 12.06 -1.40
CA GLU A 68 6.02 12.79 -2.44
C GLU A 68 6.00 14.29 -2.14
N GLN A 69 5.86 14.68 -0.86
CA GLN A 69 6.04 16.06 -0.42
C GLN A 69 7.47 16.56 -0.66
N ALA A 70 8.49 15.79 -0.26
CA ALA A 70 9.89 16.16 -0.47
C ALA A 70 10.26 16.26 -1.96
N ARG A 71 9.67 15.41 -2.81
CA ARG A 71 9.87 15.43 -4.26
C ARG A 71 9.17 16.62 -4.92
N HIS A 72 8.03 17.05 -4.40
CA HIS A 72 7.34 18.24 -4.89
C HIS A 72 8.08 19.53 -4.51
N VAL A 73 8.69 19.56 -3.32
CA VAL A 73 9.51 20.69 -2.83
C VAL A 73 10.87 20.81 -3.56
N GLN A 74 11.34 19.76 -4.23
CA GLN A 74 12.58 19.82 -5.02
C GLN A 74 12.35 20.12 -6.52
N LEU A 75 11.09 20.25 -6.96
CA LEU A 75 10.76 20.59 -8.34
C LEU A 75 10.33 22.05 -8.45
N ASP A 76 11.10 22.96 -7.85
CA ASP A 76 11.07 24.38 -8.18
C ASP A 76 12.12 24.65 -9.28
N PRO A 77 11.74 24.72 -10.57
CA PRO A 77 12.62 25.20 -11.64
C PRO A 77 12.67 26.73 -11.64
N ASN A 78 13.09 27.35 -10.54
CA ASN A 78 13.41 28.78 -10.56
C ASN A 78 14.85 29.02 -10.10
N ALA A 79 15.79 28.41 -10.82
CA ALA A 79 17.12 28.98 -10.96
C ALA A 79 17.05 30.15 -11.95
N SER A 80 16.41 31.25 -11.54
CA SER A 80 16.78 32.57 -12.04
C SER A 80 17.72 33.15 -10.98
N LEU A 81 19.02 32.99 -11.23
CA LEU A 81 20.07 33.71 -10.49
C LEU A 81 20.32 35.03 -11.24
N PRO A 82 20.33 36.18 -10.53
CA PRO A 82 20.57 37.51 -11.10
C PRO A 82 22.01 37.70 -11.59
#